data_AF-W1I6X2-F1
#
_entry.id   AF-W1I6X2-F1
#
_cell.length_a   1.000
_cell.length_b   1.000
_cell.length_c   1.000
_cell.angle_alpha   90.00
_cell.angle_beta   90.00
_cell.angle_gamma   90.00
#
_symmetry.space_group_name_H-M   'P 1'
#
loop_
_entity.id
_entity.type
_entity.pdbx_description
1 polymer ?
#
loop_
_entity_poly.entity_id
_entity_poly.type
_entity_poly.pdbx_seq_one_letter_code
_entity_poly.pdbx_strand_id
1 'polypeptide(L)'
;MYSEMEERTRKHWRWNEEHQCHEQIEVPTGKFKFTDEDKIQIVSEYVSGHIPARELIKKYHISSRQVLFNWMDRYVNEQELISLQEETNSTDQMAKQSAEERLKELEVENKRLQKALELEKLRSKAYDTMINVAESTFNIPIRKKSGTKQ
;
A
#
# COMPACT_ATOMS: atom_id res chain seq x y z
N MET A 1 -6.69 -17.69 -17.51
CA MET A 1 -7.12 -16.99 -18.73
C MET A 1 -6.98 -15.51 -18.43
N TYR A 2 -6.25 -14.76 -19.25
CA TYR A 2 -6.17 -13.29 -19.11
C TYR A 2 -7.41 -12.67 -19.76
N SER A 3 -8.04 -11.70 -19.11
CA SER A 3 -9.17 -10.95 -19.69
C SER A 3 -8.74 -10.27 -20.99
N GLU A 4 -9.44 -10.59 -22.07
CA GLU A 4 -9.31 -9.91 -23.37
C GLU A 4 -9.88 -8.50 -23.22
N MET A 5 -9.02 -7.50 -23.14
CA MET A 5 -9.45 -6.11 -22.96
C MET A 5 -10.08 -5.58 -24.25
N GLU A 6 -11.24 -4.94 -24.14
CA GLU A 6 -11.97 -4.41 -25.29
C GLU A 6 -11.29 -3.15 -25.87
N GLU A 7 -11.03 -3.15 -27.17
CA GLU A 7 -10.56 -1.95 -27.87
C GLU A 7 -11.71 -0.96 -28.08
N ARG A 8 -11.45 0.33 -27.85
CA ARG A 8 -12.40 1.40 -28.11
C ARG A 8 -12.55 1.60 -29.61
N THR A 9 -13.77 1.48 -30.08
CA THR A 9 -14.15 1.92 -31.42
C THR A 9 -14.64 3.37 -31.41
N ARG A 10 -14.46 4.06 -32.53
CA ARG A 10 -15.08 5.37 -32.79
C ARG A 10 -15.92 5.29 -34.06
N LYS A 11 -17.04 5.98 -34.06
CA LYS A 11 -17.87 6.13 -35.25
C LYS A 11 -17.19 7.07 -36.23
N HIS A 12 -16.95 6.59 -37.44
CA HIS A 12 -16.37 7.36 -38.52
C HIS A 12 -17.28 7.26 -39.75
N TRP A 13 -17.60 8.41 -40.34
CA TRP A 13 -18.35 8.45 -41.58
C TRP A 13 -17.44 8.07 -42.74
N ARG A 14 -17.73 6.94 -43.38
CA ARG A 14 -17.07 6.52 -44.61
C ARG A 14 -18.07 6.65 -45.75
N TRP A 15 -17.61 7.16 -46.88
CA TRP A 15 -18.40 7.12 -48.11
C TRP A 15 -18.45 5.67 -48.63
N ASN A 16 -19.65 5.11 -48.77
CA ASN A 16 -19.86 3.79 -49.36
C ASN A 16 -20.24 3.97 -50.83
N GLU A 17 -19.37 3.50 -51.73
CA GLU A 17 -19.56 3.62 -53.18
C GLU A 17 -20.73 2.77 -53.72
N GLU A 18 -21.07 1.66 -53.05
CA GLU A 18 -22.13 0.73 -53.48
C GLU A 18 -23.53 1.27 -53.19
N HIS A 19 -23.68 2.02 -52.09
CA HIS A 19 -24.94 2.63 -51.68
C HIS A 19 -25.01 4.14 -51.96
N GLN A 20 -23.95 4.73 -52.54
CA GLN A 20 -23.81 6.16 -52.81
C GLN A 20 -24.21 7.06 -51.62
N CYS A 21 -23.82 6.65 -50.41
CA CYS A 21 -24.18 7.36 -49.19
C CYS A 21 -23.06 7.30 -48.15
N HIS A 22 -23.15 8.17 -47.14
CA HIS A 22 -22.30 8.10 -45.97
C HIS A 22 -22.82 7.01 -45.02
N GLU A 23 -21.96 6.03 -44.75
CA GLU A 23 -22.22 4.99 -43.76
C GLU A 23 -21.34 5.21 -42.53
N GLN A 24 -21.90 4.97 -41.34
CA GLN A 24 -21.11 4.97 -40.11
C GLN A 24 -20.41 3.63 -39.96
N ILE A 25 -19.09 3.64 -40.06
CA ILE A 25 -18.28 2.49 -39.68
C ILE A 25 -17.67 2.68 -38.30
N GLU A 26 -17.53 1.59 -37.56
CA GLU A 26 -16.78 1.57 -36.32
C GLU A 26 -15.32 1.26 -36.63
N VAL A 27 -14.44 2.24 -36.41
CA VAL A 27 -12.99 2.05 -36.59
C VAL A 27 -12.31 1.91 -35.22
N PRO A 28 -11.34 0.97 -35.07
CA PRO A 28 -10.57 0.83 -33.84
C PRO A 28 -9.74 2.10 -33.59
N THR A 29 -9.67 2.53 -32.34
CA THR A 29 -9.01 3.79 -31.94
C THR A 29 -7.57 3.57 -31.46
N GLY A 30 -7.11 2.33 -31.31
CA GLY A 30 -5.82 2.00 -30.69
C GLY A 30 -5.82 2.20 -29.16
N LYS A 31 -6.99 2.40 -28.54
CA LYS A 31 -7.14 2.65 -27.11
C LYS A 31 -7.96 1.54 -26.48
N PHE A 32 -7.44 0.91 -25.44
CA PHE A 32 -8.16 -0.16 -24.72
C PHE A 32 -9.02 0.43 -23.60
N LYS A 33 -10.15 -0.23 -23.33
CA LYS A 33 -10.94 -0.01 -22.12
C LYS A 33 -10.40 -0.90 -21.03
N PHE A 34 -10.26 -0.35 -19.83
CA PHE A 34 -9.86 -1.07 -18.65
C PHE A 34 -10.96 -0.92 -17.60
N THR A 35 -11.51 -2.04 -17.15
CA THR A 35 -12.38 -2.07 -15.96
C THR A 35 -11.55 -1.80 -14.71
N ASP A 36 -12.21 -1.57 -13.56
CA ASP A 36 -11.46 -1.34 -12.32
C ASP A 36 -10.81 -2.64 -11.80
N GLU A 37 -11.46 -3.80 -11.96
CA GLU A 37 -10.84 -5.11 -11.75
C GLU A 37 -9.57 -5.31 -12.58
N ASP A 38 -9.61 -4.98 -13.88
CA ASP A 38 -8.42 -5.09 -14.75
C ASP A 38 -7.27 -4.24 -14.23
N LYS A 39 -7.54 -2.99 -13.83
CA LYS A 39 -6.51 -2.07 -13.33
C LYS A 39 -5.92 -2.57 -12.00
N ILE A 40 -6.77 -3.06 -11.09
CA ILE A 40 -6.33 -3.63 -9.80
C ILE A 40 -5.43 -4.84 -10.03
N GLN A 41 -5.81 -5.74 -10.94
CA GLN A 41 -5.00 -6.91 -11.28
C GLN A 41 -3.62 -6.49 -11.84
N ILE A 42 -3.60 -5.56 -12.80
CA ILE A 42 -2.35 -5.07 -13.42
C ILE A 42 -1.43 -4.41 -12.38
N VAL A 43 -1.99 -3.59 -11.49
CA VAL A 43 -1.23 -2.93 -10.42
C VAL A 43 -0.71 -3.97 -9.40
N SER A 44 -1.51 -4.97 -9.04
CA SER A 44 -1.09 -6.06 -8.15
C SER A 44 0.07 -6.88 -8.73
N GLU A 45 0.04 -7.20 -10.03
CA GLU A 45 1.15 -7.89 -10.73
C GLU A 45 2.44 -7.07 -10.71
N TYR A 46 2.34 -5.74 -10.84
CA TYR A 46 3.48 -4.84 -10.78
C TYR A 46 4.07 -4.74 -9.36
N VAL A 47 3.23 -4.57 -8.33
CA VAL A 47 3.62 -4.50 -6.91
C VAL A 47 4.26 -5.79 -6.44
N SER A 48 3.74 -6.93 -6.88
CA SER A 48 4.27 -8.26 -6.55
C SER A 48 5.64 -8.55 -7.18
N GLY A 49 6.22 -7.60 -7.91
CA GLY A 49 7.58 -7.68 -8.45
C GLY A 49 7.77 -8.70 -9.56
N HIS A 50 6.68 -9.24 -10.13
CA HIS A 50 6.76 -10.31 -11.12
C HIS A 50 7.26 -9.80 -12.48
N ILE A 51 6.91 -8.57 -12.87
CA ILE A 51 7.18 -8.03 -14.22
C ILE A 51 7.52 -6.53 -14.12
N PRO A 52 8.55 -6.03 -14.83
CA PRO A 52 8.83 -4.59 -14.88
C PRO A 52 7.75 -3.83 -15.67
N ALA A 53 7.50 -2.56 -15.27
CA ALA A 53 6.45 -1.70 -15.86
C ALA A 53 6.46 -1.68 -17.41
N ARG A 54 7.64 -1.70 -18.04
CA ARG A 54 7.79 -1.67 -19.50
C ARG A 54 7.16 -2.89 -20.18
N GLU A 55 7.28 -4.06 -19.57
CA GLU A 55 6.73 -5.30 -20.10
C GLU A 55 5.23 -5.38 -19.86
N LEU A 56 4.74 -4.95 -18.68
CA LEU A 56 3.32 -4.79 -18.40
C LEU A 56 2.61 -3.85 -19.39
N ILE A 57 3.23 -2.71 -19.68
CA ILE A 57 2.67 -1.73 -20.63
C ILE A 57 2.49 -2.34 -22.02
N LYS A 58 3.47 -3.13 -22.48
CA LYS A 58 3.38 -3.83 -23.76
C LYS A 58 2.35 -4.96 -23.73
N LYS A 59 2.33 -5.74 -22.64
CA LYS A 59 1.45 -6.90 -22.48
C LYS A 59 -0.03 -6.50 -22.44
N TYR A 60 -0.35 -5.41 -21.75
CA TYR A 60 -1.73 -4.95 -21.56
C TYR A 60 -2.08 -3.72 -22.43
N HIS A 61 -1.24 -3.39 -23.41
CA HIS A 61 -1.43 -2.24 -24.30
C HIS A 61 -1.77 -0.92 -23.58
N ILE A 62 -1.12 -0.70 -22.43
CA ILE A 62 -1.32 0.51 -21.63
C ILE A 62 -0.74 1.69 -22.41
N SER A 63 -1.46 2.81 -22.43
CA SER A 63 -1.07 3.95 -23.26
C SER A 63 0.27 4.58 -22.87
N SER A 64 0.61 4.59 -21.58
CA SER A 64 1.91 5.08 -21.12
C SER A 64 2.26 4.58 -19.72
N ARG A 65 3.53 4.70 -19.35
CA ARG A 65 4.00 4.41 -18.00
C ARG A 65 3.35 5.30 -16.94
N GLN A 66 3.03 6.54 -17.31
CA GLN A 66 2.32 7.47 -16.41
C GLN A 66 0.92 6.97 -16.08
N VAL A 67 0.22 6.33 -17.03
CA VAL A 67 -1.12 5.77 -16.77
C VAL A 67 -1.06 4.66 -15.73
N LEU A 68 -0.09 3.75 -15.86
CA LEU A 68 0.14 2.69 -14.87
C LEU A 68 0.47 3.27 -13.48
N PHE A 69 1.34 4.27 -13.42
CA PHE A 69 1.66 4.93 -12.15
C PHE A 69 0.48 5.70 -11.57
N ASN A 70 -0.34 6.36 -12.38
CA ASN A 70 -1.54 7.03 -11.91
C ASN A 70 -2.58 6.04 -11.36
N TRP A 71 -2.71 4.86 -11.97
CA TRP A 71 -3.53 3.79 -11.40
C TRP A 71 -2.94 3.32 -10.07
N MET A 72 -1.63 3.09 -10.02
CA MET A 72 -0.98 2.71 -8.78
C MET A 72 -1.14 3.76 -7.69
N ASP A 73 -0.91 5.03 -7.99
CA ASP A 73 -1.09 6.16 -7.08
C ASP A 73 -2.55 6.22 -6.60
N ARG A 74 -3.51 6.02 -7.51
CA ARG A 74 -4.91 5.93 -7.14
C ARG A 74 -5.20 4.74 -6.23
N TYR A 75 -4.77 3.52 -6.53
CA TYR A 75 -5.15 2.35 -5.74
C TYR A 75 -4.33 2.16 -4.46
N VAL A 76 -3.09 2.66 -4.43
CA VAL A 76 -2.20 2.63 -3.25
C VAL A 76 -2.52 3.82 -2.34
N ASN A 77 -2.79 5.02 -2.89
CA ASN A 77 -3.15 6.17 -2.06
C ASN A 77 -4.65 6.26 -1.78
N GLU A 78 -5.56 5.70 -2.60
CA GLU A 78 -6.96 5.51 -2.16
C GLU A 78 -7.05 4.47 -1.06
N GLN A 79 -6.13 3.52 -0.89
CA GLN A 79 -6.12 2.74 0.36
C GLN A 79 -5.80 3.63 1.57
N GLU A 80 -4.95 4.66 1.43
CA GLU A 80 -4.79 5.71 2.46
C GLU A 80 -5.99 6.67 2.53
N LEU A 81 -6.63 7.05 1.41
CA LEU A 81 -7.73 8.02 1.37
C LEU A 81 -9.10 7.42 1.74
N ILE A 82 -9.37 6.17 1.37
CA ILE A 82 -10.54 5.37 1.79
C ILE A 82 -10.43 5.12 3.30
N SER A 83 -9.23 4.86 3.81
CA SER A 83 -8.97 4.79 5.26
C SER A 83 -9.24 6.12 5.98
N LEU A 84 -9.19 7.27 5.28
CA LEU A 84 -9.44 8.60 5.83
C LEU A 84 -10.87 9.13 5.55
N GLN A 85 -11.56 8.64 4.52
CA GLN A 85 -12.92 9.04 4.16
C GLN A 85 -14.01 8.16 4.79
N GLU A 86 -13.70 6.91 5.16
CA GLU A 86 -14.62 6.03 5.89
C GLU A 86 -15.03 6.58 7.26
N GLU A 87 -14.30 7.56 7.81
CA GLU A 87 -14.69 8.20 9.08
C GLU A 87 -15.82 9.24 8.96
N THR A 88 -16.25 9.63 7.75
CA THR A 88 -17.18 10.77 7.60
C THR A 88 -18.51 10.50 6.92
N ASN A 89 -18.71 9.38 6.21
CA ASN A 89 -19.99 9.11 5.54
C ASN A 89 -20.33 7.61 5.49
N SER A 90 -21.00 7.09 6.52
CA SER A 90 -22.04 6.05 6.43
C SER A 90 -22.45 5.62 7.84
N THR A 91 -23.42 6.34 8.38
CA THR A 91 -24.34 5.82 9.38
C THR A 91 -25.04 4.57 8.85
N ASP A 92 -25.21 3.58 9.73
CA ASP A 92 -26.03 2.37 9.59
C ASP A 92 -25.54 1.27 8.64
N GLN A 93 -24.58 0.45 9.13
CA GLN A 93 -24.52 -1.04 9.05
C GLN A 93 -23.11 -1.63 9.31
N MET A 94 -22.29 -1.08 10.23
CA MET A 94 -20.91 -1.57 10.51
C MET A 94 -20.58 -1.82 12.00
N ALA A 95 -21.57 -1.80 12.90
CA ALA A 95 -21.32 -1.84 14.35
C ALA A 95 -20.91 -3.22 14.92
N LYS A 96 -20.63 -4.25 14.09
CA LYS A 96 -20.24 -5.59 14.58
C LYS A 96 -18.92 -6.15 14.05
N GLN A 97 -18.35 -5.62 12.97
CA GLN A 97 -17.07 -6.12 12.45
C GLN A 97 -15.84 -5.34 12.93
N SER A 98 -16.02 -4.16 13.56
CA SER A 98 -14.90 -3.25 13.90
C SER A 98 -14.31 -3.41 15.32
N ALA A 99 -15.01 -4.02 16.29
CA ALA A 99 -14.50 -4.07 17.67
C ALA A 99 -13.45 -5.18 17.90
N GLU A 100 -13.69 -6.36 17.33
CA GLU A 100 -12.84 -7.53 17.56
C GLU A 100 -11.52 -7.45 16.77
N GLU A 101 -11.56 -6.87 15.58
CA GLU A 101 -10.36 -6.61 14.78
C GLU A 101 -9.50 -5.52 15.39
N ARG A 102 -10.11 -4.44 15.91
CA ARG A 102 -9.40 -3.43 16.73
C ARG A 102 -8.81 -4.05 17.99
N LEU A 103 -9.55 -4.90 18.71
CA LEU A 103 -9.03 -5.59 19.90
C LEU A 103 -7.79 -6.43 19.55
N LYS A 104 -7.83 -7.18 18.45
CA LYS A 104 -6.73 -8.01 17.99
C LYS A 104 -5.50 -7.18 17.61
N GLU A 105 -5.69 -6.06 16.92
CA GLU A 105 -4.60 -5.13 16.59
C GLU A 105 -4.00 -4.49 17.84
N LEU A 106 -4.84 -4.01 18.77
CA LEU A 106 -4.39 -3.47 20.05
C LEU A 106 -3.65 -4.50 20.91
N GLU A 107 -4.04 -5.77 20.85
CA GLU A 107 -3.34 -6.87 21.54
C GLU A 107 -1.97 -7.15 20.93
N VAL A 108 -1.86 -7.14 19.60
CA VAL A 108 -0.58 -7.30 18.90
C VAL A 108 0.37 -6.16 19.29
N GLU A 109 -0.12 -4.92 19.31
CA GLU A 109 0.69 -3.78 19.68
C GLU A 109 1.08 -3.81 21.17
N ASN A 110 0.16 -4.15 22.06
CA ASN A 110 0.49 -4.35 23.49
C ASN A 110 1.57 -5.41 23.67
N LYS A 111 1.49 -6.53 22.95
CA LYS A 111 2.49 -7.60 23.02
C LYS A 111 3.85 -7.13 22.50
N ARG A 112 3.87 -6.32 21.43
CA ARG A 112 5.10 -5.72 20.90
C ARG A 112 5.73 -4.75 21.91
N LEU A 113 4.92 -3.87 22.48
CA LEU A 113 5.35 -2.89 23.49
C LEU A 113 5.86 -3.57 24.78
N GLN A 114 5.19 -4.62 25.24
CA GLN A 114 5.63 -5.40 26.41
C GLN A 114 7.00 -6.04 26.18
N LYS A 115 7.22 -6.66 25.00
CA LYS A 115 8.53 -7.23 24.65
C LYS A 115 9.63 -6.19 24.60
N ALA A 116 9.35 -5.02 24.01
CA ALA A 116 10.31 -3.92 23.96
C ALA A 116 10.65 -3.41 25.37
N LEU A 117 9.65 -3.27 26.23
CA LEU A 117 9.82 -2.87 27.63
C LEU A 117 10.65 -3.88 28.42
N GLU A 118 10.39 -5.18 28.23
CA GLU A 118 11.14 -6.25 28.89
C GLU A 118 12.61 -6.26 28.45
N LEU A 119 12.86 -6.10 27.15
CA LEU A 119 14.20 -6.02 26.59
C LEU A 119 14.98 -4.82 27.16
N GLU A 120 14.37 -3.64 27.25
CA GLU A 120 15.02 -2.45 27.81
C GLU A 120 15.26 -2.57 29.32
N LYS A 121 14.35 -3.21 30.06
CA LYS A 121 14.59 -3.54 31.49
C LYS A 121 15.78 -4.48 31.65
N LEU A 122 15.87 -5.52 30.82
CA LEU A 122 16.99 -6.45 30.85
C LEU A 122 18.30 -5.74 30.51
N ARG A 123 18.30 -4.90 29.47
CA ARG A 123 19.45 -4.10 29.06
C ARG A 123 19.92 -3.15 30.17
N SER A 124 19.00 -2.43 30.79
CA SER A 124 19.29 -1.54 31.92
C SER A 124 19.92 -2.32 33.09
N LYS A 125 19.36 -3.50 33.42
CA LYS A 125 19.90 -4.36 34.48
C LYS A 125 21.28 -4.92 34.16
N ALA A 126 21.52 -5.28 32.89
CA ALA A 126 22.82 -5.75 32.44
C ALA A 126 23.88 -4.65 32.55
N TYR A 127 23.56 -3.41 32.16
CA TYR A 127 24.47 -2.28 32.34
C TYR A 127 24.77 -1.97 33.81
N ASP A 128 23.77 -2.00 34.68
CA ASP A 128 23.97 -1.79 36.12
C ASP A 128 24.89 -2.88 36.72
N THR A 129 24.70 -4.13 36.30
CA THR A 129 25.57 -5.24 36.71
C THR A 129 26.99 -5.07 36.19
N MET A 130 27.16 -4.63 34.95
CA MET A 130 28.46 -4.38 34.34
C MET A 130 29.21 -3.25 35.05
N ILE A 131 28.49 -2.20 35.48
CA ILE A 131 29.04 -1.14 36.32
C ILE A 131 29.53 -1.73 37.64
N ASN A 132 28.72 -2.53 38.34
CA ASN A 132 29.12 -3.15 39.61
C ASN A 132 30.37 -4.04 39.47
N VAL A 133 30.44 -4.84 38.39
CA VAL A 133 31.62 -5.68 38.12
C VAL A 133 32.86 -4.84 37.85
N ALA A 134 32.73 -3.75 37.07
CA ALA A 134 33.85 -2.85 36.78
C ALA A 134 34.32 -2.10 38.05
N GLU A 135 33.40 -1.59 38.86
CA GLU A 135 33.75 -0.91 40.12
C GLU A 135 34.45 -1.87 41.11
N SER A 136 34.01 -3.13 41.19
CA SER A 136 34.66 -4.17 42.00
C SER A 136 36.06 -4.55 41.49
N THR A 137 36.20 -4.73 40.17
CA THR A 137 37.46 -5.20 39.56
C THR A 137 38.54 -4.14 39.59
N PHE A 138 38.19 -2.89 39.30
CA PHE A 138 39.13 -1.78 39.17
C PHE A 138 39.20 -0.89 40.42
N ASN A 139 38.30 -1.09 41.39
CA ASN A 139 38.21 -0.34 42.65
C ASN A 139 38.14 1.19 42.46
N ILE A 140 37.53 1.62 41.35
CA ILE A 140 37.29 3.01 40.97
C ILE A 140 35.77 3.21 40.86
N PRO A 141 35.18 4.23 41.52
CA PRO A 141 33.75 4.52 41.41
C PRO A 141 33.45 5.14 40.04
N ILE A 142 32.59 4.48 39.25
CA ILE A 142 32.14 4.92 37.93
C ILE A 142 30.82 5.68 38.06
N ARG A 143 29.98 5.29 39.03
CA ARG A 143 28.70 5.94 39.28
C ARG A 143 28.90 7.29 39.99
N LYS A 144 28.20 8.33 39.54
CA LYS A 144 28.16 9.61 40.28
C LYS A 144 27.53 9.39 41.66
N LYS A 145 28.19 9.84 42.74
CA LYS A 145 27.57 9.92 44.06
C LYS A 145 26.46 10.95 44.03
N SER A 146 25.24 10.58 44.40
CA SER A 146 24.12 11.50 44.59
C SER A 146 24.45 12.44 45.75
N GLY A 147 24.87 13.66 45.44
CA GLY A 147 25.16 14.66 46.46
C GLY A 147 25.16 16.07 45.89
N THR A 148 24.12 16.82 46.21
CA THR A 148 24.26 18.08 46.97
C THR A 148 22.96 18.31 47.74
N LYS A 149 23.08 18.43 49.07
CA LYS A 149 22.07 18.96 49.99
C LYS A 149 21.76 20.40 49.59
N GLN A 150 20.49 20.76 49.50
CA GLN A 150 19.99 22.07 49.91
C GLN A 150 18.89 21.86 50.93
#